data_AF-A0A523IB81-F1
#
_entry.id   AF-A0A523IB81-F1
#
_cell.length_a   1.000
_cell.length_b   1.000
_cell.length_c   1.000
_cell.angle_alpha   90.00
_cell.angle_beta   90.00
_cell.angle_gamma   90.00
#
_symmetry.space_group_name_H-M   'P 1'
#
loop_
_entity.id
_entity.type
_entity.pdbx_description
1 polymer ?
#
loop_
_entity_poly.entity_id
_entity_poly.type
_entity_poly.pdbx_seq_one_letter_code
_entity_poly.pdbx_strand_id
1 'polypeptide(L)'
;MINFLRKRWDSLKTVVASLKIVRFSIIVMLFGFIALTLVPQGQDIVVIVSSYGLLKKVWFLTAALLWAFQIWYWARVMLFMWFSSGPAMDEFTTKINEHAPRFLGAVSLLALAYTFFAAQKGSSLLMGFLFMGFAALFIAFVYYRRKLFNLDKLDPVQARQYPGQSCTFKRSSPRNQNYAIDFYNNCSDTLSAVCY
;
A
#
# COMPACT_ATOMS: atom_id res chain seq x y z
N MET A 1 -34.94 -3.74 11.06
CA MET A 1 -34.26 -2.44 10.93
C MET A 1 -33.05 -2.30 11.86
N ILE A 2 -33.18 -2.59 13.17
CA ILE A 2 -32.09 -2.49 14.16
C ILE A 2 -30.85 -3.34 13.80
N ASN A 3 -31.04 -4.56 13.29
CA ASN A 3 -29.93 -5.42 12.88
C ASN A 3 -29.14 -4.88 11.69
N PHE A 4 -29.79 -4.15 10.78
CA PHE A 4 -29.13 -3.50 9.64
C PHE A 4 -28.25 -2.33 10.10
N LEU A 5 -28.78 -1.49 11.00
CA LEU A 5 -28.03 -0.38 11.58
C LEU A 5 -26.81 -0.86 12.36
N ARG A 6 -26.97 -1.92 13.17
CA ARG A 6 -25.85 -2.55 13.90
C ARG A 6 -24.75 -3.03 12.94
N LYS A 7 -25.12 -3.78 11.90
CA LYS A 7 -24.16 -4.28 10.89
C LYS A 7 -23.42 -3.15 10.17
N ARG A 8 -24.11 -2.06 9.83
CA ARG A 8 -23.50 -0.87 9.20
C ARG A 8 -22.56 -0.14 10.16
N TRP A 9 -22.93 -0.03 11.44
CA TRP A 9 -22.10 0.59 12.47
C TRP A 9 -20.81 -0.19 12.73
N ASP A 10 -20.88 -1.51 12.79
CA ASP A 10 -19.70 -2.37 12.98
C ASP A 10 -18.77 -2.31 11.75
N SER A 11 -19.35 -2.27 10.54
CA SER A 11 -18.59 -2.04 9.31
C SER A 11 -17.89 -0.67 9.33
N LEU A 12 -18.57 0.38 9.76
CA LEU A 12 -18.02 1.73 9.84
C LEU A 12 -16.86 1.80 10.84
N LYS A 13 -17.02 1.21 12.03
CA LYS A 13 -15.94 1.12 13.04
C LYS A 13 -14.70 0.43 12.47
N THR A 14 -14.89 -0.63 11.70
CA THR A 14 -13.81 -1.38 11.06
C THR A 14 -13.07 -0.54 10.01
N VAL A 15 -13.83 0.19 9.19
CA VAL A 15 -13.25 1.13 8.21
C VAL A 15 -12.49 2.23 8.92
N VAL A 16 -13.04 2.82 9.99
CA VAL A 16 -12.39 3.89 10.77
C VAL A 16 -11.12 3.38 11.43
N ALA A 17 -11.12 2.18 12.00
CA ALA A 17 -9.92 1.57 12.59
C ALA A 17 -8.82 1.40 11.53
N SER A 18 -9.20 0.93 10.33
CA SER A 18 -8.29 0.76 9.19
C SER A 18 -7.75 2.11 8.71
N LEU A 19 -8.59 3.14 8.61
CA LEU A 19 -8.20 4.51 8.29
C LEU A 19 -7.24 5.10 9.32
N LYS A 20 -7.42 4.79 10.61
CA LYS A 20 -6.57 5.29 11.69
C LYS A 20 -5.13 4.79 11.57
N ILE A 21 -4.93 3.58 11.05
CA ILE A 21 -3.60 3.03 10.74
C ILE A 21 -2.96 3.78 9.56
N VAL A 22 -3.76 4.10 8.54
CA VAL A 22 -3.30 4.76 7.31
C VAL A 22 -3.35 6.29 7.40
N ARG A 23 -3.55 6.85 8.59
CA ARG A 23 -3.70 8.31 8.82
C ARG A 23 -2.55 9.13 8.23
N PHE A 24 -1.32 8.63 8.28
CA PHE A 24 -0.16 9.37 7.77
C PHE A 24 -0.23 9.53 6.25
N SER A 25 -0.57 8.47 5.51
CA SER A 25 -0.75 8.53 4.06
C SER A 25 -1.89 9.47 3.68
N ILE A 26 -2.99 9.48 4.46
CA ILE A 26 -4.12 10.40 4.25
C ILE A 26 -3.68 11.85 4.48
N ILE A 27 -2.93 12.11 5.54
CA ILE A 27 -2.40 13.46 5.85
C ILE A 27 -1.51 13.94 4.71
N VAL A 28 -0.54 13.13 4.26
CA VAL A 28 0.35 13.49 3.14
C VAL A 28 -0.44 13.77 1.85
N MET A 29 -1.43 12.93 1.55
CA MET A 29 -2.34 13.14 0.42
C MET A 29 -3.08 14.49 0.53
N LEU A 30 -3.67 14.76 1.70
CA LEU A 30 -4.42 16.00 1.96
C LEU A 30 -3.52 17.23 1.89
N PHE A 31 -2.30 17.16 2.42
CA PHE A 31 -1.33 18.26 2.32
C PHE A 31 -1.03 18.61 0.86
N GLY A 32 -0.74 17.60 0.01
CA GLY A 32 -0.52 17.85 -1.42
C GLY A 32 -1.76 18.44 -2.10
N PHE A 33 -2.95 17.92 -1.79
CA PHE A 33 -4.20 18.43 -2.33
C PHE A 33 -4.48 19.88 -1.91
N ILE A 34 -4.36 20.19 -0.62
CA ILE A 34 -4.58 21.54 -0.07
C ILE A 34 -3.55 22.51 -0.64
N ALA A 35 -2.28 22.13 -0.66
CA ALA A 35 -1.20 22.96 -1.18
C ALA A 35 -1.40 23.34 -2.65
N LEU A 36 -1.96 22.43 -3.47
CA LEU A 36 -2.18 22.70 -4.89
C LEU A 36 -3.54 23.36 -5.19
N THR A 37 -4.57 23.09 -4.38
CA THR A 37 -5.94 23.55 -4.67
C THR A 37 -6.28 24.84 -3.95
N LEU A 38 -5.93 24.96 -2.67
CA LEU A 38 -6.39 26.04 -1.80
C LEU A 38 -5.38 27.17 -1.67
N VAL A 39 -4.09 26.88 -1.84
CA VAL A 39 -3.04 27.92 -1.80
C VAL A 39 -2.96 28.59 -3.16
N PRO A 40 -3.05 29.93 -3.26
CA PRO A 40 -2.97 30.66 -4.53
C PRO A 40 -1.70 30.33 -5.33
N GLN A 41 -0.57 30.19 -4.64
CA GLN A 41 0.70 29.80 -5.24
C GLN A 41 0.66 28.40 -5.88
N GLY A 42 -0.12 27.47 -5.31
CA GLY A 42 -0.34 26.15 -5.88
C GLY A 42 -1.12 26.20 -7.19
N GLN A 43 -2.15 27.05 -7.25
CA GLN A 43 -2.92 27.26 -8.48
C GLN A 43 -2.07 27.88 -9.58
N ASP A 44 -1.18 28.83 -9.25
CA ASP A 44 -0.23 29.40 -10.20
C ASP A 44 0.69 28.33 -10.78
N ILE A 45 1.20 27.41 -9.95
CA ILE A 45 2.00 26.27 -10.42
C ILE A 45 1.21 25.40 -11.40
N VAL A 46 -0.04 25.07 -11.08
CA VAL A 46 -0.91 24.23 -11.94
C VAL A 46 -1.12 24.90 -13.31
N VAL A 47 -1.38 26.21 -13.33
CA VAL A 47 -1.56 27.00 -14.56
C VAL A 47 -0.26 27.06 -15.35
N ILE A 48 0.88 27.36 -14.70
CA ILE A 48 2.18 27.46 -15.33
C ILE A 48 2.65 26.10 -15.89
N VAL A 49 2.41 25.00 -15.18
CA VAL A 49 2.73 23.65 -15.66
C VAL A 49 1.94 23.30 -16.91
N SER A 50 0.71 23.80 -17.04
CA SER A 50 -0.10 23.58 -18.25
C SER A 50 0.45 24.31 -19.48
N SER A 51 1.18 25.41 -19.30
CA SER A 51 1.79 26.19 -20.39
C SER A 51 3.25 25.80 -20.70
N TYR A 52 3.92 25.06 -19.82
CA TYR A 52 5.29 24.60 -20.09
C TYR A 52 5.40 23.62 -21.26
N GLY A 53 6.62 23.50 -21.79
CA GLY A 53 6.99 22.51 -22.80
C GLY A 53 6.87 21.07 -22.28
N LEU A 54 6.84 20.12 -23.23
CA LEU A 54 6.56 18.70 -22.99
C LEU A 54 7.45 18.09 -21.89
N LEU A 55 8.75 18.40 -21.88
CA LEU A 55 9.70 17.82 -20.92
C LEU A 55 9.34 18.14 -19.45
N LYS A 56 8.95 19.39 -19.16
CA LYS A 56 8.56 19.80 -17.80
C LYS A 56 7.22 19.17 -17.39
N LYS A 57 6.29 19.01 -18.34
CA LYS A 57 5.02 18.31 -18.12
C LYS A 57 5.24 16.85 -17.76
N VAL A 58 6.13 16.16 -18.49
CA VAL A 58 6.50 14.76 -18.20
C VAL A 58 7.16 14.65 -16.83
N TRP A 59 8.05 15.57 -16.46
CA TRP A 59 8.64 15.61 -15.13
C TRP A 59 7.60 15.77 -14.02
N PHE A 60 6.68 16.72 -14.18
CA PHE A 60 5.60 16.94 -13.22
C PHE A 60 4.70 15.70 -13.08
N LEU A 61 4.33 15.10 -14.22
CA LEU A 61 3.53 13.89 -14.26
C LEU A 61 4.24 12.72 -13.55
N THR A 62 5.54 12.56 -13.78
CA THR A 62 6.35 11.52 -13.14
C THR A 62 6.42 11.75 -11.63
N ALA A 63 6.60 13.00 -11.18
CA ALA A 63 6.60 13.34 -9.77
C ALA A 63 5.22 13.05 -9.13
N ALA A 64 4.12 13.37 -9.80
CA ALA A 64 2.77 13.08 -9.35
C ALA A 64 2.49 11.57 -9.26
N LEU A 65 2.97 10.78 -10.24
CA LEU A 65 2.89 9.33 -10.19
C LEU A 65 3.70 8.77 -9.03
N LEU A 66 4.95 9.21 -8.85
CA LEU A 66 5.80 8.81 -7.73
C LEU A 66 5.15 9.13 -6.39
N TRP A 67 4.51 10.29 -6.27
CA TRP A 67 3.75 10.67 -5.07
C TRP A 67 2.57 9.72 -4.80
N ALA A 68 1.79 9.38 -5.82
CA ALA A 68 0.69 8.41 -5.69
C ALA A 68 1.20 7.00 -5.32
N PHE A 69 2.31 6.55 -5.93
CA PHE A 69 2.96 5.28 -5.59
C PHE A 69 3.48 5.28 -4.15
N GLN A 70 4.06 6.39 -3.69
CA GLN A 70 4.54 6.55 -2.32
C GLN A 70 3.39 6.41 -1.32
N ILE A 71 2.27 7.10 -1.53
CA ILE A 71 1.06 7.02 -0.70
C ILE A 71 0.55 5.57 -0.63
N TRP A 72 0.43 4.91 -1.79
CA TRP A 72 0.00 3.51 -1.90
C TRP A 72 0.95 2.54 -1.19
N TYR A 73 2.26 2.70 -1.37
CA TYR A 73 3.29 1.84 -0.77
C TYR A 73 3.26 1.93 0.75
N TRP A 74 3.28 3.15 1.32
CA TRP A 74 3.25 3.32 2.77
C TRP A 74 1.93 2.86 3.39
N ALA A 75 0.80 3.09 2.71
CA ALA A 75 -0.48 2.56 3.16
C ALA A 75 -0.45 1.03 3.28
N ARG A 76 0.17 0.35 2.29
CA ARG A 76 0.34 -1.10 2.32
C ARG A 76 1.29 -1.56 3.42
N VAL A 77 2.43 -0.89 3.59
CA VAL A 77 3.43 -1.23 4.62
C VAL A 77 2.83 -1.10 6.02
N MET A 78 2.11 -0.01 6.29
CA MET A 78 1.44 0.21 7.58
C MET A 78 0.37 -0.85 7.88
N LEU A 79 -0.44 -1.21 6.89
CA LEU A 79 -1.43 -2.28 7.04
C LEU A 79 -0.74 -3.63 7.30
N PHE A 80 0.31 -3.95 6.56
CA PHE A 80 1.07 -5.20 6.73
C PHE A 80 1.65 -5.34 8.14
N MET A 81 2.27 -4.27 8.68
CA MET A 81 2.81 -4.28 10.04
C MET A 81 1.71 -4.49 11.10
N TRP A 82 0.54 -3.86 10.93
CA TRP A 82 -0.56 -4.00 11.87
C TRP A 82 -1.11 -5.44 11.92
N PHE A 83 -1.22 -6.11 10.78
CA PHE A 83 -1.72 -7.48 10.72
C PHE A 83 -0.84 -8.50 11.44
N SER A 84 0.46 -8.20 11.62
CA SER A 84 1.35 -9.07 12.40
C SER A 84 1.00 -9.12 13.89
N SER A 85 0.24 -8.13 14.40
CA SER A 85 0.02 -7.95 15.84
C SER A 85 -1.47 -7.85 16.22
N GLY A 86 -2.38 -7.94 15.26
CA GLY A 86 -3.82 -7.69 15.45
C GLY A 86 -4.65 -8.92 15.79
N PRO A 87 -5.85 -8.75 16.39
CA PRO A 87 -6.80 -9.84 16.64
C PRO A 87 -7.29 -10.49 15.34
N ALA A 88 -7.79 -11.72 15.43
CA ALA A 88 -8.28 -12.50 14.28
C ALA A 88 -9.25 -11.68 13.41
N MET A 89 -8.93 -11.56 12.13
CA MET A 89 -9.62 -10.69 11.18
C MET A 89 -10.76 -11.44 10.49
N ASP A 90 -11.93 -10.80 10.42
CA ASP A 90 -13.05 -11.24 9.59
C ASP A 90 -12.71 -11.12 8.08
N GLU A 91 -13.39 -11.92 7.25
CA GLU A 91 -13.19 -11.94 5.80
C GLU A 91 -13.44 -10.55 5.18
N PHE A 92 -14.43 -9.83 5.70
CA PHE A 92 -14.78 -8.48 5.26
C PHE A 92 -13.65 -7.47 5.52
N THR A 93 -13.03 -7.52 6.71
CA THR A 93 -11.91 -6.64 7.08
C THR A 93 -10.69 -6.88 6.20
N THR A 94 -10.44 -8.14 5.83
CA THR A 94 -9.35 -8.51 4.92
C THR A 94 -9.56 -7.90 3.53
N LYS A 95 -10.80 -7.95 2.99
CA LYS A 95 -11.13 -7.31 1.71
C LYS A 95 -10.97 -5.80 1.76
N ILE A 96 -11.47 -5.13 2.81
CA ILE A 96 -11.31 -3.67 2.96
C ILE A 96 -9.83 -3.29 2.96
N ASN A 97 -9.02 -3.97 3.76
CA ASN A 97 -7.60 -3.67 3.88
C ASN A 97 -6.82 -3.96 2.60
N GLU A 98 -7.28 -4.91 1.79
CA GLU A 98 -6.74 -5.13 0.46
C GLU A 98 -7.04 -3.97 -0.50
N HIS A 99 -8.26 -3.42 -0.46
CA HIS A 99 -8.70 -2.38 -1.40
C HIS A 99 -8.34 -0.95 -0.95
N ALA A 100 -8.27 -0.68 0.36
CA ALA A 100 -7.99 0.63 0.93
C ALA A 100 -6.72 1.31 0.36
N PRO A 101 -5.54 0.67 0.30
CA PRO A 101 -4.35 1.32 -0.26
C PRO A 101 -4.52 1.63 -1.75
N ARG A 102 -5.26 0.79 -2.50
CA ARG A 102 -5.53 0.99 -3.93
C ARG A 102 -6.34 2.27 -4.16
N PHE A 103 -7.39 2.46 -3.36
CA PHE A 103 -8.23 3.65 -3.42
C PHE A 103 -7.45 4.91 -3.05
N LEU A 104 -6.58 4.88 -2.03
CA LEU A 104 -5.81 6.06 -1.62
C LEU A 104 -4.87 6.58 -2.72
N GLY A 105 -4.13 5.70 -3.38
CA GLY A 105 -3.28 6.11 -4.51
C GLY A 105 -4.10 6.66 -5.68
N ALA A 106 -5.21 6.03 -6.03
CA ALA A 106 -6.07 6.52 -7.10
C ALA A 106 -6.72 7.88 -6.77
N VAL A 107 -7.18 8.04 -5.53
CA VAL A 107 -7.77 9.29 -5.03
C VAL A 107 -6.75 10.42 -5.06
N SER A 108 -5.47 10.17 -4.77
CA SER A 108 -4.43 11.22 -4.91
C SER A 108 -4.28 11.74 -6.35
N LEU A 109 -4.39 10.87 -7.36
CA LEU A 109 -4.34 11.28 -8.77
C LEU A 109 -5.63 11.99 -9.21
N LEU A 110 -6.79 11.52 -8.73
CA LEU A 110 -8.07 12.20 -8.97
C LEU A 110 -8.11 13.58 -8.30
N ALA A 111 -7.51 13.72 -7.13
CA ALA A 111 -7.36 14.99 -6.43
C ALA A 111 -6.54 15.98 -7.27
N LEU A 112 -5.46 15.52 -7.92
CA LEU A 112 -4.72 16.32 -8.90
C LEU A 112 -5.55 16.65 -10.14
N ALA A 113 -6.26 15.67 -10.71
CA ALA A 113 -7.15 15.94 -11.85
C ALA A 113 -8.16 17.05 -11.52
N TYR A 114 -8.73 17.01 -10.31
CA TYR A 114 -9.63 18.04 -9.81
C TYR A 114 -8.95 19.42 -9.73
N THR A 115 -7.69 19.54 -9.28
CA THR A 115 -7.01 20.85 -9.23
C THR A 115 -6.86 21.47 -10.62
N PHE A 116 -6.56 20.66 -11.64
CA PHE A 116 -6.47 21.11 -13.04
C PHE A 116 -7.84 21.50 -13.62
N PHE A 117 -8.91 20.80 -13.24
CA PHE A 117 -10.28 21.18 -13.62
C PHE A 117 -10.74 22.45 -12.92
N ALA A 118 -10.43 22.61 -11.63
CA ALA A 118 -10.78 23.80 -10.86
C ALA A 118 -10.07 25.06 -11.38
N ALA A 119 -8.86 24.93 -11.94
CA ALA A 119 -8.14 26.04 -12.53
C ALA A 119 -8.82 26.63 -13.80
N GLN A 120 -9.66 25.87 -14.51
CA GLN A 120 -10.47 26.27 -15.69
C GLN A 120 -9.75 27.17 -16.73
N LYS A 121 -8.44 27.02 -16.94
CA LYS A 121 -7.64 27.89 -17.82
C LYS A 121 -6.97 27.10 -18.94
N GLY A 122 -7.45 27.30 -20.16
CA GLY A 122 -6.79 26.84 -21.39
C GLY A 122 -6.45 25.35 -21.41
N SER A 123 -5.15 25.03 -21.56
CA SER A 123 -4.63 23.65 -21.63
C SER A 123 -4.75 22.85 -20.31
N SER A 124 -5.18 23.47 -19.21
CA SER A 124 -5.32 22.78 -17.91
C SER A 124 -6.33 21.63 -17.96
N LEU A 125 -7.42 21.76 -18.74
CA LEU A 125 -8.43 20.71 -18.85
C LEU A 125 -7.87 19.41 -19.44
N LEU A 126 -7.02 19.51 -20.46
CA LEU A 126 -6.38 18.35 -21.09
C LEU A 126 -5.48 17.62 -20.09
N MET A 127 -4.74 18.36 -19.25
CA MET A 127 -3.96 17.77 -18.17
C MET A 127 -4.84 17.08 -17.13
N GLY A 128 -6.01 17.66 -16.80
CA GLY A 128 -7.01 17.02 -15.93
C GLY A 128 -7.48 15.66 -16.47
N PHE A 129 -7.86 15.59 -17.75
CA PHE A 129 -8.22 14.32 -18.40
C PHE A 129 -7.07 13.32 -18.42
N LEU A 130 -5.85 13.80 -18.68
CA LEU A 130 -4.65 12.96 -18.66
C LEU A 130 -4.44 12.36 -17.26
N PHE A 131 -4.58 13.13 -16.18
CA PHE A 131 -4.51 12.60 -14.80
C PHE A 131 -5.63 11.60 -14.49
N MET A 132 -6.85 11.79 -15.00
CA MET A 132 -7.90 10.76 -14.88
C MET A 132 -7.50 9.46 -15.60
N GLY A 133 -6.92 9.58 -16.81
CA GLY A 133 -6.38 8.44 -17.54
C GLY A 133 -5.31 7.69 -16.75
N PHE A 134 -4.36 8.43 -16.15
CA PHE A 134 -3.35 7.83 -15.28
C PHE A 134 -3.92 7.23 -14.00
N ALA A 135 -4.97 7.80 -13.41
CA ALA A 135 -5.66 7.20 -12.27
C ALA A 135 -6.30 5.85 -12.66
N ALA A 136 -6.95 5.77 -13.82
CA ALA A 136 -7.51 4.53 -14.34
C ALA A 136 -6.41 3.48 -14.63
N LEU A 137 -5.31 3.89 -15.28
CA LEU A 137 -4.15 3.03 -15.53
C LEU A 137 -3.51 2.56 -14.23
N PHE A 138 -3.41 3.41 -13.22
CA PHE A 138 -2.89 3.07 -11.90
C PHE A 138 -3.77 2.01 -11.21
N ILE A 139 -5.10 2.18 -11.23
CA ILE A 139 -6.04 1.19 -10.70
C ILE A 139 -5.87 -0.14 -11.45
N ALA A 140 -5.83 -0.11 -12.78
CA ALA A 140 -5.64 -1.30 -13.60
C ALA A 140 -4.31 -2.00 -13.27
N PHE A 141 -3.20 -1.26 -13.20
CA PHE A 141 -1.90 -1.78 -12.82
C PHE A 141 -1.93 -2.46 -11.45
N VAL A 142 -2.49 -1.79 -10.44
CA VAL A 142 -2.56 -2.32 -9.07
C VAL A 142 -3.47 -3.55 -8.98
N TYR A 143 -4.52 -3.62 -9.80
CA TYR A 143 -5.41 -4.78 -9.88
C TYR A 143 -4.72 -5.98 -10.56
N TYR A 144 -4.12 -5.76 -11.73
CA TYR A 144 -3.42 -6.81 -12.49
C TYR A 144 -2.08 -7.22 -11.89
N ARG A 145 -1.52 -6.42 -10.97
CA ARG A 145 -0.24 -6.70 -10.32
C ARG A 145 -0.14 -8.14 -9.82
N ARG A 146 -1.14 -8.66 -9.09
CA ARG A 146 -1.07 -10.03 -8.53
C ARG A 146 -0.90 -11.08 -9.63
N LYS A 147 -1.68 -10.94 -10.70
CA LYS A 147 -1.63 -11.81 -11.88
C LYS A 147 -0.29 -11.67 -12.63
N LEU A 148 0.20 -10.44 -12.80
CA LEU A 148 1.48 -10.17 -13.48
C LEU A 148 2.68 -10.84 -12.80
N PHE A 149 2.69 -10.88 -11.47
CA PHE A 149 3.77 -11.49 -10.70
C PHE A 149 3.55 -12.99 -10.42
N ASN A 150 2.52 -13.62 -10.99
CA ASN A 150 2.17 -15.04 -10.77
C ASN A 150 2.12 -15.43 -9.28
N LEU A 151 1.77 -14.48 -8.40
CA LEU A 151 1.73 -14.70 -6.95
C LEU A 151 0.58 -15.63 -6.54
N ASP A 152 -0.36 -15.87 -7.45
CA ASP A 152 -1.47 -16.81 -7.25
C ASP A 152 -0.99 -18.27 -7.11
N LYS A 153 0.26 -18.57 -7.52
CA LYS A 153 0.86 -19.90 -7.37
C LYS A 153 1.51 -20.13 -6.00
N LEU A 154 1.70 -19.08 -5.21
CA LEU A 154 2.18 -19.20 -3.83
C LEU A 154 0.97 -19.41 -2.92
N ASP A 155 0.62 -20.68 -2.70
CA ASP A 155 -0.53 -21.05 -1.89
C ASP A 155 -0.37 -20.48 -0.46
N PRO A 156 -1.18 -19.49 -0.05
CA PRO A 156 -1.05 -18.86 1.26
C PRO A 156 -1.40 -19.82 2.39
N VAL A 157 -2.06 -20.95 2.05
CA VAL A 157 -2.35 -22.05 2.95
C VAL A 157 -1.06 -22.75 3.35
N GLN A 158 -0.17 -23.11 2.42
CA GLN A 158 1.11 -23.74 2.76
C GLN A 158 2.01 -22.82 3.61
N ALA A 159 2.05 -21.51 3.33
CA ALA A 159 2.85 -20.57 4.11
C ALA A 159 2.30 -20.33 5.54
N ARG A 160 0.98 -20.45 5.76
CA ARG A 160 0.36 -20.36 7.09
C ARG A 160 0.30 -21.69 7.84
N GLN A 161 0.47 -22.82 7.15
CA GLN A 161 0.36 -24.16 7.71
C GLN A 161 1.67 -24.66 8.35
N TYR A 162 2.77 -23.92 8.21
CA TYR A 162 3.97 -24.07 9.03
C TYR A 162 4.22 -22.88 10.00
N PRO A 163 3.29 -22.50 10.88
CA PRO A 163 3.60 -21.58 11.98
C PRO A 163 4.42 -22.27 13.09
N GLY A 164 4.84 -23.53 12.85
CA GLY A 164 5.30 -24.47 13.85
C GLY A 164 6.36 -25.48 13.39
N GLN A 165 7.07 -25.25 12.26
CA GLN A 165 8.49 -25.63 12.28
C GLN A 165 9.24 -24.56 13.08
N SER A 166 8.86 -24.45 14.35
CA SER A 166 9.81 -24.16 15.39
C SER A 166 10.95 -25.13 15.12
N CYS A 167 12.09 -24.61 14.68
CA CYS A 167 13.35 -25.17 15.11
C CYS A 167 13.24 -25.18 16.63
N THR A 168 12.68 -26.27 17.18
CA THR A 168 12.83 -26.57 18.58
C THR A 168 14.32 -26.77 18.67
N PHE A 169 15.00 -25.70 19.07
CA PHE A 169 16.33 -25.81 19.63
C PHE A 169 16.11 -26.69 20.84
N LYS A 170 16.18 -28.00 20.61
CA LYS A 170 16.14 -29.01 21.63
C LYS A 170 17.39 -28.68 22.43
N ARG A 171 17.20 -27.87 23.47
CA ARG A 171 18.21 -27.55 24.46
C ARG A 171 18.48 -28.90 25.13
N SER A 172 19.38 -29.67 24.52
CA SER A 172 19.99 -30.82 25.15
C SER A 172 20.54 -30.30 26.47
N SER A 173 19.90 -30.72 27.55
CA SER A 173 20.24 -30.36 28.91
C SER A 173 21.76 -30.41 29.09
N PRO A 174 22.42 -29.33 29.52
CA PRO A 174 23.82 -29.41 29.88
C PRO A 174 23.88 -30.07 31.25
N ARG A 175 23.88 -31.40 31.27
CA ARG A 175 24.43 -32.16 32.39
C ARG A 175 25.83 -32.67 32.03
N ASN A 176 26.67 -31.76 31.55
CA ASN A 176 28.11 -31.76 31.76
C ASN A 176 28.70 -30.49 31.16
N GLN A 177 29.14 -29.60 32.05
CA GLN A 177 30.06 -28.51 31.70
C GLN A 177 31.41 -29.14 31.41
N ASN A 178 31.69 -29.42 30.13
CA ASN A 178 33.01 -29.53 29.52
C ASN A 178 32.76 -29.66 28.01
N TYR A 179 33.69 -29.21 27.17
CA TYR A 179 33.55 -29.02 25.72
C TYR A 179 32.89 -27.70 25.32
N ALA A 180 33.61 -26.62 25.62
CA ALA A 180 33.68 -25.50 24.71
C ALA A 180 34.41 -25.93 23.43
N ILE A 181 34.08 -25.26 22.32
CA ILE A 181 34.73 -25.31 20.99
C ILE A 181 34.25 -26.49 20.13
N ASP A 182 33.21 -26.26 19.30
CA ASP A 182 33.06 -26.82 17.93
C ASP A 182 31.64 -26.58 17.38
N PHE A 183 31.23 -25.31 17.25
CA PHE A 183 29.91 -24.98 16.66
C PHE A 183 29.96 -23.89 15.58
N TYR A 184 31.09 -23.78 14.86
CA TYR A 184 31.19 -22.87 13.71
C TYR A 184 31.31 -23.56 12.35
N ASN A 185 31.45 -24.89 12.27
CA ASN A 185 31.77 -25.58 11.00
C ASN A 185 30.67 -26.49 10.42
N ASN A 186 29.47 -26.57 11.00
CA ASN A 186 28.47 -27.57 10.57
C ASN A 186 27.19 -27.00 9.91
N CYS A 187 27.25 -25.78 9.38
CA CYS A 187 26.15 -25.19 8.59
C CYS A 187 26.47 -25.12 7.08
N SER A 188 27.44 -25.89 6.57
CA SER A 188 27.75 -25.97 5.14
C SER A 188 27.21 -27.21 4.43
N ASP A 189 26.92 -28.32 5.11
CA ASP A 189 26.93 -29.63 4.42
C ASP A 189 25.64 -30.47 4.44
N THR A 190 24.46 -29.91 4.72
CA THR A 190 23.20 -30.66 4.53
C THR A 190 22.14 -29.87 3.78
N LEU A 191 22.44 -29.58 2.51
CA LEU A 191 21.46 -29.33 1.44
C LEU A 191 20.92 -30.67 0.92
N SER A 192 20.15 -31.38 1.74
CA SER A 192 19.32 -32.51 1.27
C SER A 192 18.19 -32.77 2.28
N ALA A 193 17.38 -31.75 2.53
CA ALA A 193 16.05 -31.95 3.09
C ALA A 193 15.11 -32.32 1.95
N VAL A 194 14.86 -33.61 1.82
CA VAL A 194 13.79 -34.19 1.00
C VAL A 194 12.46 -33.68 1.54
N CYS A 195 11.73 -32.92 0.72
CA CYS A 195 10.32 -32.62 0.95
C CYS A 195 9.49 -33.84 0.53
N TYR A 196 8.74 -34.41 1.47
CA TYR A 196 7.53 -35.18 1.21
C TYR A 196 6.34 -34.42 1.78
#